data_AF-A0A1E4K331-F1
#
_entry.id   AF-A0A1E4K331-F1
#
_cell.length_a   1.000
_cell.length_b   1.000
_cell.length_c   1.000
_cell.angle_alpha   90.00
_cell.angle_beta   90.00
_cell.angle_gamma   90.00
#
_symmetry.space_group_name_H-M   'P 1'
#
loop_
_entity.id
_entity.type
_entity.pdbx_description
1 polymer ?
#
loop_
_entity_poly.entity_id
_entity_poly.type
_entity_poly.pdbx_seq_one_letter_code
_entity_poly.pdbx_strand_id
1 'polypeptide(L)'
;MPTSKRLRTGLSLCGALLLGTGALAQDIRIPQSRDRSSEFVGFVAPRNLHLRPLIFAGLPPVEFKQLSFDEKTGARTLLVTLPAGWKQPSGYHGADLEMFVVEGGISIGDKPMGRYAYAYYPAGTAHSFGTKEGATVLFFWNGAPDYIASATSRPGAKPGAIDGLAYHDVPTATPNVLPKFRDEPIMKNSPVHVKLLRSDPATGEVTWIATSPGGYPVMSGEGDLPLWATSKSWEEGYMLAGDMTIAECLPEGQVAGTYAPNGYFFRPAGIAHGGLSQFSDSYSVWLYRRGPGSWKTYGNSCAEPSAQAK
;
A
#
# COMPACT_ATOMS: atom_id res chain seq x y z
N MET A 1 -75.73 39.53 18.79
CA MET A 1 -75.04 38.48 19.56
C MET A 1 -74.95 37.22 18.70
N PRO A 2 -73.84 36.45 18.76
CA PRO A 2 -72.87 36.49 17.67
C PRO A 2 -72.58 35.13 17.01
N THR A 3 -72.20 35.16 15.73
CA THR A 3 -71.49 34.09 15.03
C THR A 3 -70.00 34.12 15.41
N SER A 4 -69.52 33.11 16.15
CA SER A 4 -68.09 32.88 16.38
C SER A 4 -67.61 31.62 15.64
N LYS A 5 -66.61 31.80 14.77
CA LYS A 5 -65.88 30.72 14.11
C LYS A 5 -64.90 30.13 15.12
N ARG A 6 -64.98 28.81 15.37
CA ARG A 6 -64.02 28.08 16.19
C ARG A 6 -62.74 27.80 15.39
N LEU A 7 -61.63 28.35 15.86
CA LEU A 7 -60.26 27.99 15.51
C LEU A 7 -59.98 26.56 16.01
N ARG A 8 -59.40 25.68 15.17
CA ARG A 8 -58.83 24.40 15.60
C ARG A 8 -57.37 24.62 15.99
N THR A 9 -57.09 24.48 17.28
CA THR A 9 -55.74 24.40 17.86
C THR A 9 -55.20 22.98 17.67
N GLY A 10 -54.18 22.81 16.81
CA GLY A 10 -53.38 21.59 16.75
C GLY A 10 -52.17 21.74 17.68
N LEU A 11 -52.18 21.03 18.80
CA LEU A 11 -51.03 20.88 19.69
C LEU A 11 -50.02 19.93 19.00
N SER A 12 -48.85 20.43 18.61
CA SER A 12 -47.74 19.60 18.16
C SER A 12 -46.88 19.26 19.38
N LEU A 13 -46.91 17.99 19.81
CA LEU A 13 -46.00 17.46 20.83
C LEU A 13 -44.59 17.41 20.23
N CYS A 14 -43.67 18.24 20.74
CA CYS A 14 -42.26 18.17 20.41
C CYS A 14 -41.60 17.19 21.39
N GLY A 15 -41.38 15.94 20.95
CA GLY A 15 -40.58 14.97 21.69
C GLY A 15 -39.10 15.29 21.51
N ALA A 16 -38.43 15.73 22.57
CA ALA A 16 -36.99 15.90 22.59
C ALA A 16 -36.31 14.52 22.58
N LEU A 17 -35.78 14.11 21.42
CA LEU A 17 -34.83 13.00 21.32
C LEU A 17 -33.47 13.48 21.82
N LEU A 18 -33.05 12.96 22.98
CA LEU A 18 -31.67 13.01 23.46
C LEU A 18 -30.77 12.26 22.47
N LEU A 19 -30.06 12.98 21.61
CA LEU A 19 -29.00 12.44 20.76
C LEU A 19 -27.78 12.12 21.64
N GLY A 20 -27.62 10.84 21.96
CA GLY A 20 -26.40 10.32 22.57
C GLY A 20 -25.20 10.56 21.66
N THR A 21 -24.17 11.19 22.20
CA THR A 21 -22.85 11.33 21.58
C THR A 21 -22.15 9.97 21.57
N GLY A 22 -22.40 9.21 20.52
CA GLY A 22 -21.70 7.97 20.20
C GLY A 22 -21.39 7.95 18.71
N ALA A 23 -20.46 8.80 18.26
CA ALA A 23 -19.82 8.60 16.96
C ALA A 23 -18.88 7.38 17.10
N LEU A 24 -19.49 6.19 17.07
CA LEU A 24 -18.78 4.95 16.85
C LEU A 24 -18.05 5.09 15.52
N ALA A 25 -16.77 4.74 15.50
CA ALA A 25 -15.96 4.64 14.30
C ALA A 25 -16.81 4.00 13.21
N GLN A 26 -17.06 4.72 12.12
CA GLN A 26 -17.73 4.10 10.98
C GLN A 26 -16.85 2.93 10.56
N ASP A 27 -17.42 1.74 10.74
CA ASP A 27 -16.85 0.45 10.44
C ASP A 27 -16.65 0.40 8.92
N ILE A 28 -15.50 0.89 8.43
CA ILE A 28 -15.11 0.81 7.02
C ILE A 28 -14.64 -0.63 6.75
N ARG A 29 -15.58 -1.57 6.88
CA ARG A 29 -15.56 -2.86 6.18
C ARG A 29 -16.19 -2.60 4.82
N ILE A 30 -15.42 -2.02 3.90
CA ILE A 30 -15.84 -1.93 2.50
C ILE A 30 -15.33 -3.20 1.83
N PRO A 31 -16.17 -4.22 1.62
CA PRO A 31 -15.77 -5.36 0.80
C PRO A 31 -15.34 -4.86 -0.58
N GLN A 32 -14.33 -5.50 -1.16
CA GLN A 32 -13.73 -5.12 -2.45
C GLN A 32 -14.79 -4.91 -3.57
N SER A 33 -15.95 -5.56 -3.44
CA SER A 33 -17.12 -5.45 -4.34
C SER A 33 -17.82 -4.08 -4.40
N ARG A 34 -17.45 -3.09 -3.56
CA ARG A 34 -17.98 -1.72 -3.62
C ARG A 34 -16.93 -0.65 -3.92
N ASP A 35 -15.72 -1.05 -4.31
CA ASP A 35 -14.63 -0.13 -4.63
C ASP A 35 -14.35 -0.02 -6.14
N ARG A 36 -14.73 -1.03 -6.94
CA ARG A 36 -14.35 -1.15 -8.37
C ARG A 36 -15.43 -1.94 -9.14
N SER A 37 -15.67 -1.59 -10.40
CA SER A 37 -16.79 -2.17 -11.19
C SER A 37 -16.52 -3.55 -11.81
N SER A 38 -15.30 -4.10 -11.76
CA SER A 38 -14.96 -5.44 -12.31
C SER A 38 -13.46 -5.73 -12.38
N GLU A 39 -12.56 -4.80 -12.04
CA GLU A 39 -11.12 -4.97 -12.25
C GLU A 39 -10.49 -6.01 -11.30
N PHE A 40 -9.76 -6.95 -11.89
CA PHE A 40 -8.90 -7.90 -11.20
C PHE A 40 -7.80 -7.15 -10.41
N VAL A 41 -7.49 -7.63 -9.19
CA VAL A 41 -6.56 -6.96 -8.24
C VAL A 41 -5.11 -6.86 -8.77
N GLY A 42 -4.79 -7.61 -9.83
CA GLY A 42 -3.50 -7.55 -10.51
C GLY A 42 -3.21 -6.20 -11.16
N PHE A 43 -4.18 -5.49 -11.77
CA PHE A 43 -3.86 -4.30 -12.57
C PHE A 43 -4.70 -3.09 -12.16
N VAL A 44 -4.20 -2.33 -11.19
CA VAL A 44 -4.91 -1.18 -10.61
C VAL A 44 -4.32 0.11 -11.12
N ALA A 45 -5.16 0.95 -11.75
CA ALA A 45 -4.81 2.33 -12.08
C ALA A 45 -5.46 3.27 -11.05
N PRO A 46 -4.73 3.89 -10.11
CA PRO A 46 -5.32 4.75 -9.08
C PRO A 46 -6.18 5.89 -9.62
N ARG A 47 -5.92 6.38 -10.85
CA ARG A 47 -6.78 7.36 -11.52
C ARG A 47 -8.24 6.91 -11.68
N ASN A 48 -8.49 5.60 -11.75
CA ASN A 48 -9.83 5.02 -11.89
C ASN A 48 -10.52 4.76 -10.53
N LEU A 49 -9.80 4.93 -9.41
CA LEU A 49 -10.33 4.67 -8.08
C LEU A 49 -11.04 5.89 -7.49
N HIS A 50 -12.05 5.62 -6.67
CA HIS A 50 -12.78 6.64 -5.93
C HIS A 50 -11.92 7.26 -4.83
N LEU A 51 -11.96 8.60 -4.78
CA LEU A 51 -11.40 9.38 -3.68
C LEU A 51 -12.38 9.37 -2.51
N ARG A 52 -11.87 9.15 -1.29
CA ARG A 52 -12.69 9.07 -0.07
C ARG A 52 -12.02 9.82 1.07
N PRO A 53 -12.79 10.34 2.04
CA PRO A 53 -12.22 10.93 3.25
C PRO A 53 -11.64 9.84 4.16
N LEU A 54 -10.42 10.03 4.63
CA LEU A 54 -9.82 9.31 5.76
C LEU A 54 -9.92 10.22 6.98
N ILE A 55 -10.63 9.74 8.00
CA ILE A 55 -10.93 10.52 9.21
C ILE A 55 -10.37 9.75 10.41
N PHE A 56 -9.48 10.41 11.13
CA PHE A 56 -9.02 9.95 12.43
C PHE A 56 -9.47 10.94 13.50
N ALA A 57 -9.88 10.43 14.67
CA ALA A 57 -10.28 11.28 15.77
C ALA A 57 -9.10 12.19 16.18
N GLY A 58 -9.34 13.51 16.20
CA GLY A 58 -8.32 14.49 16.59
C GLY A 58 -7.35 14.91 15.47
N LEU A 59 -7.53 14.43 14.23
CA LEU A 59 -6.77 14.89 13.06
C LEU A 59 -7.68 15.58 12.04
N PRO A 60 -7.20 16.61 11.31
CA PRO A 60 -7.92 17.12 10.16
C PRO A 60 -8.10 16.01 9.11
N PRO A 61 -9.27 15.91 8.45
CA PRO A 61 -9.51 14.87 7.47
C PRO A 61 -8.54 15.02 6.28
N VAL A 62 -8.16 13.88 5.70
CA VAL A 62 -7.41 13.81 4.45
C VAL A 62 -8.18 12.98 3.44
N GLU A 63 -7.73 12.94 2.20
CA GLU A 63 -8.36 12.13 1.16
C GLU A 63 -7.46 10.96 0.78
N PHE A 64 -8.07 9.83 0.44
CA PHE A 64 -7.33 8.65 0.04
C PHE A 64 -8.03 7.85 -1.07
N LYS A 65 -7.23 7.05 -1.77
CA LYS A 65 -7.69 5.98 -2.66
C LYS A 65 -7.23 4.64 -2.10
N GLN A 66 -8.12 3.66 -2.05
CA GLN A 66 -7.82 2.33 -1.50
C GLN A 66 -7.20 1.45 -2.59
N LEU A 67 -5.93 1.07 -2.43
CA LEU A 67 -5.20 0.25 -3.40
C LEU A 67 -5.37 -1.25 -3.13
N SER A 68 -5.38 -1.65 -1.86
CA SER A 68 -5.68 -3.02 -1.41
C SER A 68 -6.46 -3.02 -0.11
N PHE A 69 -7.10 -4.14 0.22
CA PHE A 69 -7.79 -4.36 1.48
C PHE A 69 -7.94 -5.85 1.77
N ASP A 70 -7.57 -6.25 2.98
CA ASP A 70 -7.81 -7.57 3.56
C ASP A 70 -8.93 -7.44 4.61
N GLU A 71 -10.07 -8.10 4.35
CA GLU A 71 -11.24 -8.06 5.22
C GLU A 71 -11.05 -8.76 6.56
N LYS A 72 -10.16 -9.77 6.63
CA LYS A 72 -9.93 -10.58 7.83
C LYS A 72 -9.07 -9.82 8.83
N THR A 73 -8.02 -9.16 8.35
CA THR A 73 -7.01 -8.49 9.20
C THR A 73 -7.24 -6.98 9.30
N GLY A 74 -7.97 -6.39 8.35
CA GLY A 74 -8.12 -4.95 8.22
C GLY A 74 -6.94 -4.26 7.51
N ALA A 75 -5.89 -5.01 7.17
CA ALA A 75 -4.69 -4.53 6.48
C ALA A 75 -5.06 -3.91 5.12
N ARG A 76 -4.35 -2.84 4.74
CA ARG A 76 -4.65 -2.10 3.52
C ARG A 76 -3.51 -1.20 3.07
N THR A 77 -3.45 -0.99 1.77
CA THR A 77 -2.58 0.01 1.15
C THR A 77 -3.43 1.18 0.68
N LEU A 78 -3.09 2.38 1.12
CA LEU A 78 -3.80 3.62 0.79
C LEU A 78 -2.87 4.57 0.04
N LEU A 79 -3.36 5.20 -1.02
CA LEU A 79 -2.72 6.36 -1.63
C LEU A 79 -3.37 7.62 -1.05
N VAL A 80 -2.67 8.29 -0.13
CA VAL A 80 -3.19 9.41 0.66
C VAL A 80 -2.69 10.74 0.10
N THR A 81 -3.60 11.70 -0.03
CA THR A 81 -3.28 13.09 -0.42
C THR A 81 -3.34 13.97 0.82
N LEU A 82 -2.19 14.55 1.18
CA LEU A 82 -2.04 15.48 2.29
C LEU A 82 -2.08 16.91 1.75
N PRO A 83 -3.02 17.76 2.19
CA PRO A 83 -3.04 19.16 1.75
C PRO A 83 -1.88 19.96 2.37
N ALA A 84 -1.55 21.09 1.74
CA ALA A 84 -0.52 22.00 2.26
C ALA A 84 -0.80 22.40 3.71
N GLY A 85 0.23 22.38 4.56
CA GLY A 85 0.14 22.71 5.97
C GLY A 85 -0.47 21.62 6.87
N TRP A 86 -0.87 20.46 6.32
CA TRP A 86 -1.42 19.37 7.13
C TRP A 86 -0.38 18.80 8.09
N LYS A 87 -0.82 18.44 9.31
CA LYS A 87 0.03 17.91 10.36
C LYS A 87 -0.68 16.84 11.17
N GLN A 88 0.07 15.80 11.52
CA GLN A 88 -0.21 14.85 12.58
C GLN A 88 0.66 15.18 13.80
N PRO A 89 0.07 15.57 14.93
CA PRO A 89 0.78 15.67 16.21
C PRO A 89 1.33 14.30 16.66
N SER A 90 2.11 14.29 17.73
CA SER A 90 2.61 13.03 18.29
C SER A 90 1.46 12.09 18.67
N GLY A 91 1.54 10.87 18.17
CA GLY A 91 0.65 9.77 18.50
C GLY A 91 1.17 8.45 17.96
N TYR A 92 0.45 7.37 18.26
CA TYR A 92 0.79 6.02 17.78
C TYR A 92 -0.41 5.35 17.15
N HIS A 93 -0.14 4.21 16.50
CA HIS A 93 -1.13 3.36 15.84
C HIS A 93 -1.18 1.97 16.47
N GLY A 94 -2.34 1.31 16.41
CA GLY A 94 -2.54 -0.07 16.83
C GLY A 94 -1.97 -1.10 15.84
N ALA A 95 -1.78 -0.70 14.58
CA ALA A 95 -1.14 -1.47 13.52
C ALA A 95 0.22 -0.85 13.13
N ASP A 96 1.08 -1.64 12.49
CA ASP A 96 2.31 -1.13 11.90
C ASP A 96 1.96 -0.26 10.68
N LEU A 97 2.73 0.82 10.51
CA LEU A 97 2.61 1.76 9.40
C LEU A 97 3.94 1.86 8.65
N GLU A 98 3.93 1.61 7.35
CA GLU A 98 4.99 2.10 6.46
C GLU A 98 4.47 3.27 5.62
N MET A 99 5.32 4.27 5.43
CA MET A 99 5.03 5.46 4.64
C MET A 99 6.04 5.58 3.50
N PHE A 100 5.56 5.88 2.30
CA PHE A 100 6.43 6.16 1.16
C PHE A 100 5.92 7.39 0.38
N VAL A 101 6.75 8.42 0.29
CA VAL A 101 6.38 9.68 -0.40
C VAL A 101 6.46 9.48 -1.92
N VAL A 102 5.34 9.57 -2.62
CA VAL A 102 5.29 9.43 -4.09
C VAL A 102 5.53 10.78 -4.78
N GLU A 103 4.93 11.84 -4.23
CA GLU A 103 5.02 13.22 -4.73
C GLU A 103 5.07 14.21 -3.56
N GLY A 104 5.65 15.39 -3.80
CA GLY A 104 5.83 16.42 -2.77
C GLY A 104 6.85 16.00 -1.71
N GLY A 105 6.55 16.34 -0.46
CA GLY A 105 7.42 16.03 0.68
C GLY A 105 6.71 16.17 2.02
N ILE A 106 7.19 15.40 2.99
CA ILE A 106 6.77 15.50 4.39
C ILE A 106 7.96 15.97 5.25
N SER A 107 7.70 16.21 6.52
CA SER A 107 8.73 16.44 7.54
C SER A 107 8.44 15.54 8.72
N ILE A 108 9.47 14.81 9.17
CA ILE A 108 9.43 13.95 10.36
C ILE A 108 10.34 14.61 11.40
N GLY A 109 9.75 15.19 12.44
CA GLY A 109 10.45 16.17 13.27
C GLY A 109 11.00 17.31 12.41
N ASP A 110 12.29 17.62 12.58
CA ASP A 110 12.98 18.65 11.80
C ASP A 110 13.56 18.13 10.46
N LYS A 111 13.37 16.85 10.12
CA LYS A 111 13.95 16.24 8.92
C LYS A 111 13.03 16.39 7.71
N PRO A 112 13.42 17.13 6.66
CA PRO A 112 12.67 17.19 5.42
C PRO A 112 12.82 15.87 4.62
N MET A 113 11.70 15.25 4.30
CA MET A 113 11.62 13.96 3.61
C MET A 113 10.88 14.16 2.28
N GLY A 114 11.66 14.30 1.21
CA GLY A 114 11.15 14.54 -0.14
C GLY A 114 10.61 13.29 -0.84
N ARG A 115 10.39 13.43 -2.14
CA ARG A 115 9.98 12.32 -3.03
C ARG A 115 10.86 11.08 -2.83
N TYR A 116 10.17 9.93 -2.72
CA TYR A 116 10.69 8.59 -2.47
C TYR A 116 11.35 8.37 -1.10
N ALA A 117 11.17 9.30 -0.15
CA ALA A 117 11.51 9.04 1.23
C ALA A 117 10.58 7.98 1.84
N TYR A 118 11.12 7.21 2.77
CA TYR A 118 10.46 6.09 3.42
C TYR A 118 10.48 6.24 4.94
N ALA A 119 9.43 5.78 5.62
CA ALA A 119 9.42 5.65 7.08
C ALA A 119 8.66 4.38 7.50
N TYR A 120 8.99 3.87 8.68
CA TYR A 120 8.34 2.70 9.26
C TYR A 120 8.13 2.87 10.76
N TYR A 121 6.92 2.58 11.21
CA TYR A 121 6.48 2.70 12.59
C TYR A 121 5.81 1.40 13.04
N PRO A 122 6.49 0.58 13.87
CA PRO A 122 5.86 -0.54 14.54
C PRO A 122 4.67 -0.08 15.41
N ALA A 123 3.65 -0.91 15.53
CA ALA A 123 2.47 -0.69 16.35
C ALA A 123 2.84 -0.24 17.77
N GLY A 124 2.24 0.86 18.21
CA GLY A 124 2.49 1.51 19.48
C GLY A 124 3.67 2.50 19.49
N THR A 125 4.42 2.64 18.41
CA THR A 125 5.50 3.65 18.32
C THR A 125 4.91 5.04 18.14
N ALA A 126 5.26 5.97 19.05
CA ALA A 126 4.86 7.36 18.90
C ALA A 126 5.70 8.05 17.82
N HIS A 127 5.04 8.84 16.99
CA HIS A 127 5.64 9.58 15.88
C HIS A 127 4.76 10.77 15.51
N SER A 128 5.34 11.71 14.77
CA SER A 128 4.65 12.87 14.23
C SER A 128 5.22 13.21 12.87
N PHE A 129 4.39 13.76 12.00
CA PHE A 129 4.84 14.26 10.71
C PHE A 129 3.88 15.32 10.19
N GLY A 130 4.31 16.05 9.16
CA GLY A 130 3.43 16.96 8.45
C GLY A 130 3.98 17.29 7.08
N THR A 131 3.30 18.17 6.37
CA THR A 131 3.76 18.69 5.09
C THR A 131 3.55 20.20 5.03
N LYS A 132 4.51 20.90 4.41
CA LYS A 132 4.41 22.34 4.17
C LYS A 132 3.63 22.63 2.89
N GLU A 133 3.96 21.93 1.82
CA GLU A 133 3.47 22.22 0.45
C GLU A 133 2.42 21.23 -0.04
N GLY A 134 2.18 20.15 0.70
CA GLY A 134 1.35 19.03 0.30
C GLY A 134 2.19 17.83 -0.12
N ALA A 135 1.59 16.65 -0.08
CA ALA A 135 2.25 15.41 -0.49
C ALA A 135 1.24 14.33 -0.89
N THR A 136 1.68 13.44 -1.77
CA THR A 136 1.01 12.17 -2.01
C THR A 136 1.85 11.06 -1.39
N VAL A 137 1.28 10.31 -0.46
CA VAL A 137 2.01 9.31 0.33
C VAL A 137 1.28 7.98 0.28
N LEU A 138 2.01 6.90 0.01
CA LEU A 138 1.52 5.55 0.22
C LEU A 138 1.59 5.22 1.70
N PHE A 139 0.47 4.87 2.30
CA PHE A 139 0.41 4.28 3.63
C PHE A 139 0.13 2.79 3.50
N PHE A 140 1.04 1.98 4.02
CA PHE A 140 0.89 0.55 4.10
C PHE A 140 0.60 0.15 5.54
N TRP A 141 -0.59 -0.38 5.78
CA TRP A 141 -1.04 -0.81 7.09
C TRP A 141 -1.09 -2.33 7.14
N ASN A 142 -0.49 -2.94 8.17
CA ASN A 142 -0.64 -4.38 8.41
C ASN A 142 -1.88 -4.76 9.24
N GLY A 143 -2.76 -3.79 9.48
CA GLY A 143 -4.04 -3.94 10.17
C GLY A 143 -4.95 -2.76 9.89
N ALA A 144 -6.04 -2.62 10.65
CA ALA A 144 -6.94 -1.48 10.50
C ALA A 144 -6.23 -0.15 10.91
N PRO A 145 -6.31 0.91 10.08
CA PRO A 145 -5.77 2.22 10.45
C PRO A 145 -6.51 2.82 11.63
N ASP A 146 -5.77 3.38 12.58
CA ASP A 146 -6.28 4.18 13.69
C ASP A 146 -5.33 5.36 13.96
N TYR A 147 -5.59 6.16 14.99
CA TYR A 147 -4.63 7.12 15.54
C TYR A 147 -4.98 7.38 16.99
N ILE A 148 -3.97 7.30 17.86
CA ILE A 148 -4.11 7.55 19.29
C ILE A 148 -3.10 8.63 19.66
N ALA A 149 -3.61 9.82 20.01
CA ALA A 149 -2.78 10.94 20.44
C ALA A 149 -1.99 10.56 21.70
N SER A 150 -0.67 10.73 21.65
CA SER A 150 0.23 10.40 22.75
C SER A 150 1.59 11.06 22.55
N ALA A 151 2.14 11.62 23.64
CA ALA A 151 3.50 12.16 23.63
C ALA A 151 4.59 11.07 23.62
N THR A 152 4.25 9.84 24.01
CA THR A 152 5.20 8.72 24.14
C THR A 152 4.66 7.44 23.52
N SER A 153 5.58 6.55 23.13
CA SER A 153 5.23 5.21 22.64
C SER A 153 4.50 4.42 23.73
N ARG A 154 3.58 3.54 23.30
CA ARG A 154 2.91 2.60 24.19
C ARG A 154 3.95 1.71 24.90
N PRO A 155 3.80 1.44 26.20
CA PRO A 155 4.66 0.47 26.89
C PRO A 155 4.72 -0.85 26.13
N GLY A 156 5.94 -1.37 25.91
CA GLY A 156 6.16 -2.61 25.16
C GLY A 156 6.03 -2.49 23.63
N ALA A 157 5.98 -1.28 23.07
CA ALA A 157 6.10 -1.09 21.62
C ALA A 157 7.39 -1.74 21.10
N LYS A 158 7.28 -2.42 19.96
CA LYS A 158 8.42 -3.10 19.34
C LYS A 158 9.46 -2.04 18.88
N PRO A 159 10.76 -2.30 19.06
CA PRO A 159 11.80 -1.45 18.49
C PRO A 159 11.85 -1.58 16.97
N GLY A 160 12.70 -0.78 16.31
CA GLY A 160 12.96 -0.89 14.87
C GLY A 160 12.20 0.10 14.00
N ALA A 161 11.73 1.20 14.57
CA ALA A 161 11.21 2.33 13.79
C ALA A 161 12.29 2.93 12.88
N ILE A 162 11.87 3.40 11.71
CA ILE A 162 12.69 4.12 10.73
C ILE A 162 12.09 5.52 10.59
N ASP A 163 12.68 6.48 11.30
CA ASP A 163 12.26 7.90 11.34
C ASP A 163 12.80 8.69 10.14
N GLY A 164 12.35 8.30 8.96
CA GLY A 164 12.72 8.91 7.69
C GLY A 164 14.03 8.35 7.15
N LEU A 165 13.95 7.79 5.95
CA LEU A 165 15.03 7.35 5.12
C LEU A 165 14.91 8.08 3.78
N ALA A 166 15.78 9.04 3.52
CA ALA A 166 15.76 9.79 2.27
C ALA A 166 16.28 8.93 1.12
N TYR A 167 15.65 9.01 -0.05
CA TYR A 167 15.99 8.18 -1.21
C TYR A 167 17.47 8.23 -1.61
N HIS A 168 18.09 9.40 -1.50
CA HIS A 168 19.50 9.60 -1.86
C HIS A 168 20.48 8.99 -0.85
N ASP A 169 20.05 8.79 0.40
CA ASP A 169 20.86 8.17 1.45
C ASP A 169 20.83 6.64 1.39
N VAL A 170 19.85 6.05 0.69
CA VAL A 170 19.77 4.59 0.53
C VAL A 170 20.82 4.16 -0.50
N PRO A 171 21.74 3.24 -0.18
CA PRO A 171 22.71 2.76 -1.15
C PRO A 171 22.00 1.99 -2.27
N THR A 172 22.44 2.23 -3.51
CA THR A 172 22.09 1.38 -4.64
C THR A 172 22.96 0.13 -4.60
N ALA A 173 22.36 -1.05 -4.69
CA ALA A 173 23.05 -2.33 -4.68
C ALA A 173 22.51 -3.26 -5.77
N THR A 174 23.15 -4.42 -5.94
CA THR A 174 22.62 -5.51 -6.75
C THR A 174 21.54 -6.28 -5.97
N PRO A 175 20.75 -7.17 -6.60
CA PRO A 175 19.69 -7.89 -5.90
C PRO A 175 20.19 -8.84 -4.80
N ASN A 176 21.50 -9.08 -4.69
CA ASN A 176 22.13 -9.90 -3.64
C ASN A 176 21.92 -9.37 -2.21
N VAL A 177 21.56 -8.10 -2.04
CA VAL A 177 21.23 -7.54 -0.72
C VAL A 177 19.84 -7.95 -0.23
N LEU A 178 18.97 -8.42 -1.13
CA LEU A 178 17.69 -8.99 -0.74
C LEU A 178 17.96 -10.35 -0.08
N PRO A 179 17.33 -10.68 1.05
CA PRO A 179 17.53 -11.98 1.66
C PRO A 179 17.18 -13.09 0.65
N LYS A 180 17.96 -14.18 0.67
CA LYS A 180 17.80 -15.30 -0.27
C LYS A 180 16.51 -16.05 0.04
N PHE A 181 15.43 -15.56 -0.54
CA PHE A 181 14.09 -16.12 -0.46
C PHE A 181 13.69 -16.71 -1.81
N ARG A 182 14.54 -17.59 -2.37
CA ARG A 182 14.33 -18.22 -3.67
C ARG A 182 15.18 -19.47 -3.87
N ASP A 183 14.69 -20.38 -4.72
CA ASP A 183 15.39 -21.62 -5.09
C ASP A 183 16.55 -21.37 -6.08
N GLU A 184 16.40 -20.44 -7.02
CA GLU A 184 17.40 -20.16 -8.06
C GLU A 184 18.46 -19.14 -7.61
N PRO A 185 19.72 -19.27 -8.09
CA PRO A 185 20.74 -18.27 -7.81
C PRO A 185 20.35 -16.89 -8.37
N ILE A 186 20.67 -15.83 -7.64
CA ILE A 186 20.56 -14.47 -8.17
C ILE A 186 21.52 -14.36 -9.35
N MET A 187 21.05 -13.77 -10.46
CA MET A 187 21.89 -13.52 -11.64
C MET A 187 23.20 -12.86 -11.22
N LYS A 188 24.32 -13.51 -11.54
CA LYS A 188 25.66 -12.99 -11.23
C LYS A 188 25.88 -11.59 -11.83
N ASN A 189 25.29 -11.33 -13.00
CA ASN A 189 25.33 -10.07 -13.73
C ASN A 189 23.94 -9.44 -13.88
N SER A 190 23.13 -9.44 -12.81
CA SER A 190 21.80 -8.80 -12.88
C SER A 190 21.92 -7.32 -13.26
N PRO A 191 21.21 -6.85 -14.30
CA PRO A 191 21.14 -5.43 -14.62
C PRO A 191 20.19 -4.65 -13.67
N VAL A 192 19.52 -5.36 -12.76
CA VAL A 192 18.59 -4.80 -11.79
C VAL A 192 19.36 -4.14 -10.66
N HIS A 193 19.00 -2.91 -10.34
CA HIS A 193 19.50 -2.19 -9.19
C HIS A 193 18.44 -2.12 -8.11
N VAL A 194 18.85 -2.31 -6.86
CA VAL A 194 17.96 -2.37 -5.69
C VAL A 194 18.38 -1.32 -4.67
N LYS A 195 17.38 -0.64 -4.09
CA LYS A 195 17.51 0.13 -2.85
C LYS A 195 16.63 -0.54 -1.80
N LEU A 196 17.26 -1.19 -0.83
CA LEU A 196 16.55 -1.87 0.27
C LEU A 196 16.11 -0.84 1.31
N LEU A 197 14.80 -0.71 1.52
CA LEU A 197 14.23 0.28 2.44
C LEU A 197 13.96 -0.32 3.83
N ARG A 198 13.46 -1.55 3.87
CA ARG A 198 13.22 -2.31 5.11
C ARG A 198 13.38 -3.79 4.84
N SER A 199 13.97 -4.49 5.81
CA SER A 199 13.96 -5.95 5.90
C SER A 199 13.70 -6.35 7.34
N ASP A 200 12.65 -7.13 7.57
CA ASP A 200 12.32 -7.68 8.88
C ASP A 200 12.78 -9.16 8.92
N PRO A 201 13.83 -9.50 9.68
CA PRO A 201 14.33 -10.87 9.74
C PRO A 201 13.39 -11.82 10.52
N ALA A 202 12.50 -11.30 11.38
CA ALA A 202 11.60 -12.13 12.17
C ALA A 202 10.39 -12.58 11.34
N THR A 203 9.86 -11.71 10.49
CA THR A 203 8.71 -12.02 9.64
C THR A 203 9.11 -12.43 8.22
N GLY A 204 10.26 -11.94 7.74
CA GLY A 204 10.67 -12.06 6.34
C GLY A 204 10.03 -11.00 5.42
N GLU A 205 9.37 -9.99 6.00
CA GLU A 205 8.83 -8.85 5.24
C GLU A 205 9.95 -7.97 4.71
N VAL A 206 9.80 -7.53 3.46
CA VAL A 206 10.81 -6.71 2.78
C VAL A 206 10.13 -5.63 1.95
N THR A 207 10.65 -4.41 2.02
CA THR A 207 10.25 -3.27 1.21
C THR A 207 11.47 -2.73 0.48
N TRP A 208 11.40 -2.61 -0.84
CA TRP A 208 12.54 -2.19 -1.65
C TRP A 208 12.11 -1.48 -2.93
N ILE A 209 12.99 -0.66 -3.47
CA ILE A 209 12.87 -0.12 -4.82
C ILE A 209 13.73 -0.97 -5.75
N ALA A 210 13.18 -1.39 -6.88
CA ALA A 210 13.91 -2.05 -7.96
C ALA A 210 13.88 -1.18 -9.22
N THR A 211 15.05 -1.02 -9.84
CA THR A 211 15.21 -0.35 -11.13
C THR A 211 15.76 -1.33 -12.13
N SER A 212 15.12 -1.42 -13.29
CA SER A 212 15.44 -2.38 -14.34
C SER A 212 15.46 -1.69 -15.70
N PRO A 213 16.42 -1.99 -16.59
CA PRO A 213 16.38 -1.51 -17.96
C PRO A 213 15.20 -2.12 -18.73
N GLY A 214 14.78 -1.46 -19.80
CA GLY A 214 13.84 -2.01 -20.77
C GLY A 214 14.49 -2.98 -21.75
N GLY A 215 13.65 -3.67 -22.49
CA GLY A 215 14.00 -4.78 -23.39
C GLY A 215 13.43 -6.12 -22.93
N TYR A 216 13.64 -7.11 -23.78
CA TYR A 216 13.32 -8.52 -23.58
C TYR A 216 14.50 -9.25 -22.89
N PRO A 217 14.28 -10.30 -22.10
CA PRO A 217 13.77 -10.30 -20.72
C PRO A 217 14.90 -9.91 -19.73
N VAL A 218 14.93 -8.65 -19.33
CA VAL A 218 16.02 -8.05 -18.52
C VAL A 218 16.01 -8.52 -17.05
N MET A 219 14.95 -9.22 -16.63
CA MET A 219 14.71 -9.63 -15.23
C MET A 219 15.03 -11.09 -14.92
N SER A 220 15.53 -11.87 -15.89
CA SER A 220 15.46 -13.34 -15.82
C SER A 220 16.77 -14.12 -15.93
N GLY A 221 17.91 -13.51 -16.23
CA GLY A 221 19.22 -14.18 -16.21
C GLY A 221 19.66 -14.77 -17.54
N GLU A 222 20.95 -15.12 -17.60
CA GLU A 222 21.52 -15.85 -18.74
C GLU A 222 20.86 -17.24 -18.83
N GLY A 223 19.97 -17.39 -19.82
CA GLY A 223 19.16 -18.58 -20.10
C GLY A 223 17.98 -18.24 -21.02
N ASP A 224 17.50 -19.22 -21.80
CA ASP A 224 16.75 -18.98 -23.05
C ASP A 224 15.41 -18.24 -22.89
N LEU A 225 14.73 -18.27 -21.73
CA LEU A 225 13.40 -17.67 -21.55
C LEU A 225 13.10 -17.25 -20.10
N PRO A 226 12.33 -16.16 -19.88
CA PRO A 226 11.89 -15.71 -18.56
C PRO A 226 10.95 -16.73 -17.88
N LEU A 227 11.23 -17.01 -16.61
CA LEU A 227 10.47 -17.97 -15.80
C LEU A 227 9.25 -17.35 -15.12
N TRP A 228 8.29 -18.21 -14.78
CA TRP A 228 7.14 -17.87 -13.96
C TRP A 228 7.53 -17.95 -12.48
N ALA A 229 7.42 -16.84 -11.77
CA ALA A 229 7.68 -16.78 -10.33
C ALA A 229 6.38 -16.96 -9.54
N THR A 230 6.43 -17.73 -8.45
CA THR A 230 5.31 -17.94 -7.51
C THR A 230 5.83 -17.75 -6.09
N SER A 231 4.95 -17.38 -5.14
CA SER A 231 5.32 -17.33 -3.72
C SER A 231 4.21 -17.80 -2.82
N LYS A 232 4.57 -18.36 -1.66
CA LYS A 232 3.61 -18.67 -0.58
C LYS A 232 3.15 -17.44 0.21
N SER A 233 3.72 -16.27 -0.06
CA SER A 233 3.33 -15.00 0.54
C SER A 233 2.74 -14.06 -0.51
N TRP A 234 2.06 -13.01 -0.04
CA TRP A 234 1.58 -11.94 -0.89
C TRP A 234 2.73 -11.02 -1.32
N GLU A 235 2.53 -10.34 -2.44
CA GLU A 235 3.42 -9.31 -2.96
C GLU A 235 2.59 -8.16 -3.54
N GLU A 236 3.03 -6.94 -3.33
CA GLU A 236 2.44 -5.77 -3.97
C GLU A 236 3.52 -4.87 -4.53
N GLY A 237 3.15 -4.04 -5.49
CA GLY A 237 4.06 -3.08 -6.06
C GLY A 237 3.37 -1.86 -6.61
N TYR A 238 4.11 -0.76 -6.64
CA TYR A 238 3.69 0.53 -7.15
C TYR A 238 4.73 1.04 -8.15
N MET A 239 4.31 1.32 -9.38
CA MET A 239 5.18 1.79 -10.45
C MET A 239 5.52 3.26 -10.23
N LEU A 240 6.79 3.56 -9.98
CA LEU A 240 7.28 4.91 -9.73
C LEU A 240 7.64 5.65 -11.01
N ALA A 241 8.20 4.94 -12.01
CA ALA A 241 8.61 5.49 -13.29
C ALA A 241 8.77 4.40 -14.36
N GLY A 242 8.70 4.81 -15.62
CA GLY A 242 8.83 3.91 -16.76
C GLY A 242 7.56 3.10 -17.02
N ASP A 243 7.73 1.91 -17.58
CA ASP A 243 6.65 1.01 -17.96
C ASP A 243 7.06 -0.45 -17.73
N MET A 244 6.09 -1.33 -17.54
CA MET A 244 6.34 -2.77 -17.56
C MET A 244 5.05 -3.52 -17.88
N THR A 245 5.14 -4.46 -18.81
CA THR A 245 4.14 -5.50 -18.99
C THR A 245 4.52 -6.71 -18.13
N ILE A 246 3.55 -7.22 -17.37
CA ILE A 246 3.70 -8.45 -16.59
C ILE A 246 2.46 -9.30 -16.83
N ALA A 247 2.67 -10.60 -16.99
CA ALA A 247 1.57 -11.56 -17.00
C ALA A 247 1.37 -12.20 -15.63
N GLU A 248 0.11 -12.47 -15.29
CA GLU A 248 -0.30 -13.27 -14.15
C GLU A 248 -1.06 -14.50 -14.63
N CYS A 249 -0.89 -15.61 -13.92
CA CYS A 249 -1.59 -16.86 -14.18
C CYS A 249 -2.83 -16.92 -13.28
N LEU A 250 -3.99 -16.67 -13.87
CA LEU A 250 -5.28 -16.59 -13.20
C LEU A 250 -6.13 -17.84 -13.52
N PRO A 251 -7.25 -18.08 -12.81
CA PRO A 251 -8.14 -19.21 -13.12
C PRO A 251 -8.67 -19.20 -14.56
N GLU A 252 -8.72 -18.05 -15.21
CA GLU A 252 -9.14 -17.88 -16.60
C GLU A 252 -7.98 -18.03 -17.61
N GLY A 253 -6.77 -18.34 -17.11
CA GLY A 253 -5.54 -18.47 -17.89
C GLY A 253 -4.58 -17.29 -17.71
N GLN A 254 -3.66 -17.15 -18.66
CA GLN A 254 -2.67 -16.08 -18.64
C GLN A 254 -3.31 -14.73 -18.96
N VAL A 255 -3.18 -13.76 -18.05
CA VAL A 255 -3.62 -12.38 -18.23
C VAL A 255 -2.41 -11.45 -18.14
N ALA A 256 -2.09 -10.77 -19.24
CA ALA A 256 -1.04 -9.77 -19.29
C ALA A 256 -1.61 -8.36 -19.20
N GLY A 257 -0.94 -7.50 -18.45
CA GLY A 257 -1.28 -6.08 -18.37
C GLY A 257 -0.03 -5.21 -18.26
N THR A 258 -0.14 -4.00 -18.78
CA THR A 258 0.94 -3.02 -18.79
C THR A 258 0.70 -1.98 -17.70
N TYR A 259 1.70 -1.79 -16.85
CA TYR A 259 1.73 -0.74 -15.85
C TYR A 259 2.46 0.47 -16.39
N ALA A 260 1.84 1.63 -16.22
CA ALA A 260 2.45 2.94 -16.38
C ALA A 260 2.76 3.53 -15.00
N PRO A 261 3.44 4.68 -14.88
CA PRO A 261 3.66 5.33 -13.60
C PRO A 261 2.35 5.54 -12.85
N ASN A 262 2.42 5.35 -11.53
CA ASN A 262 1.30 5.26 -10.60
C ASN A 262 0.46 3.98 -10.69
N GLY A 263 0.76 3.05 -11.58
CA GLY A 263 0.14 1.72 -11.59
C GLY A 263 0.44 0.94 -10.31
N TYR A 264 -0.52 0.15 -9.83
CA TYR A 264 -0.39 -0.67 -8.65
C TYR A 264 -0.85 -2.10 -8.91
N PHE A 265 -0.27 -3.07 -8.21
CA PHE A 265 -0.80 -4.42 -8.12
C PHE A 265 -0.77 -4.92 -6.68
N PHE A 266 -1.73 -5.78 -6.34
CA PHE A 266 -1.63 -6.65 -5.19
C PHE A 266 -1.82 -8.09 -5.63
N ARG A 267 -0.87 -8.94 -5.28
CA ARG A 267 -0.82 -10.34 -5.65
C ARG A 267 -0.93 -11.20 -4.39
N PRO A 268 -2.03 -11.96 -4.23
CA PRO A 268 -2.13 -12.96 -3.17
C PRO A 268 -1.07 -14.05 -3.30
N ALA A 269 -0.91 -14.84 -2.23
CA ALA A 269 -0.09 -16.03 -2.26
C ALA A 269 -0.54 -17.02 -3.35
N GLY A 270 0.43 -17.68 -3.98
CA GLY A 270 0.22 -18.76 -4.95
C GLY A 270 0.07 -18.32 -6.41
N ILE A 271 -0.10 -17.02 -6.69
CA ILE A 271 -0.29 -16.55 -8.07
C ILE A 271 1.05 -16.50 -8.82
N ALA A 272 1.14 -17.29 -9.91
CA ALA A 272 2.30 -17.28 -10.79
C ALA A 272 2.31 -16.02 -11.65
N HIS A 273 3.47 -15.40 -11.84
CA HIS A 273 3.62 -14.16 -12.60
C HIS A 273 4.98 -14.07 -13.31
N GLY A 274 5.05 -13.20 -14.32
CA GLY A 274 6.23 -13.02 -15.15
C GLY A 274 6.11 -13.81 -16.45
N GLY A 275 7.06 -14.71 -16.70
CA GLY A 275 7.09 -15.50 -17.92
C GLY A 275 7.41 -14.68 -19.18
N LEU A 276 7.13 -15.27 -20.35
CA LEU A 276 7.49 -14.73 -21.68
C LEU A 276 6.89 -13.36 -22.01
N SER A 277 5.81 -13.00 -21.34
CA SER A 277 5.15 -11.72 -21.56
C SER A 277 5.70 -10.59 -20.70
N GLN A 278 6.72 -10.86 -19.87
CA GLN A 278 7.34 -9.82 -19.06
C GLN A 278 8.36 -9.03 -19.87
N PHE A 279 8.06 -7.76 -20.13
CA PHE A 279 8.97 -6.83 -20.82
C PHE A 279 8.70 -5.39 -20.38
N SER A 280 9.63 -4.50 -20.72
CA SER A 280 9.46 -3.04 -20.63
C SER A 280 9.97 -2.44 -21.92
N ASP A 281 9.27 -1.46 -22.49
CA ASP A 281 9.68 -0.78 -23.71
C ASP A 281 10.78 0.26 -23.45
N SER A 282 10.89 0.75 -22.21
CA SER A 282 11.87 1.78 -21.82
C SER A 282 12.78 1.36 -20.67
N TYR A 283 12.23 1.37 -19.46
CA TYR A 283 12.80 0.94 -18.19
C TYR A 283 11.66 0.84 -17.18
N SER A 284 11.93 0.30 -15.99
CA SER A 284 10.95 0.28 -14.91
C SER A 284 11.58 0.63 -13.58
N VAL A 285 10.89 1.44 -12.79
CA VAL A 285 11.22 1.69 -11.38
C VAL A 285 10.00 1.33 -10.55
N TRP A 286 10.13 0.31 -9.71
CA TRP A 286 9.07 -0.22 -8.88
C TRP A 286 9.41 -0.06 -7.40
N LEU A 287 8.44 0.38 -6.61
CA LEU A 287 8.42 0.08 -5.18
C LEU A 287 7.73 -1.28 -5.00
N TYR A 288 8.37 -2.21 -4.32
CA TYR A 288 7.83 -3.52 -4.01
C TYR A 288 7.74 -3.75 -2.50
N ARG A 289 6.73 -4.51 -2.09
CA ARG A 289 6.60 -5.07 -0.74
C ARG A 289 6.21 -6.54 -0.82
N ARG A 290 6.75 -7.34 0.09
CA ARG A 290 6.35 -8.73 0.29
C ARG A 290 6.04 -9.02 1.74
N GLY A 291 5.06 -9.88 1.93
CA GLY A 291 4.61 -10.32 3.24
C GLY A 291 5.50 -11.35 3.92
N PRO A 292 5.11 -11.76 5.13
CA PRO A 292 5.83 -12.78 5.90
C PRO A 292 5.96 -14.10 5.15
N GLY A 293 7.07 -14.81 5.38
CA GLY A 293 7.30 -16.14 4.77
C GLY A 293 7.44 -16.12 3.25
N SER A 294 7.78 -14.97 2.65
CA SER A 294 7.98 -14.89 1.21
C SER A 294 9.13 -15.81 0.79
N TRP A 295 8.85 -16.74 -0.12
CA TRP A 295 9.82 -17.59 -0.80
C TRP A 295 9.41 -17.70 -2.27
N LYS A 296 10.31 -17.44 -3.20
CA LYS A 296 10.04 -17.47 -4.64
C LYS A 296 10.43 -18.82 -5.24
N THR A 297 9.46 -19.49 -5.81
CA THR A 297 9.62 -20.71 -6.61
C THR A 297 9.45 -20.37 -8.09
N TYR A 298 10.22 -21.01 -8.97
CA TYR A 298 10.21 -20.73 -10.40
C TYR A 298 9.76 -21.94 -11.22
N GLY A 299 9.08 -21.69 -12.33
CA GLY A 299 8.60 -22.73 -13.25
C GLY A 299 8.55 -22.26 -14.70
N ASN A 300 8.44 -23.21 -15.61
CA ASN A 300 8.48 -22.96 -17.06
C ASN A 300 7.10 -22.64 -17.67
N SER A 301 6.02 -22.71 -16.89
CA SER A 301 4.66 -22.51 -17.39
C SER A 301 3.81 -21.71 -16.40
N CYS A 302 2.78 -21.07 -16.95
CA CYS A 302 1.63 -20.59 -16.19
C CYS A 302 0.96 -21.81 -15.55
N ALA A 303 1.22 -22.04 -14.27
CA ALA A 303 0.50 -23.02 -13.46
C ALA A 303 -0.68 -22.31 -12.80
N GLU A 304 -1.89 -22.61 -13.26
CA GLU A 304 -3.11 -22.02 -12.72
C GLU A 304 -3.19 -22.28 -11.20
N PRO A 305 -3.53 -21.26 -10.39
CA PRO A 305 -3.67 -21.45 -8.96
C PRO A 305 -4.76 -22.49 -8.70
N SER A 306 -4.50 -23.46 -7.81
CA SER A 306 -5.53 -24.42 -7.43
C SER A 306 -6.73 -23.65 -6.84
N ALA A 307 -7.95 -24.14 -7.08
CA ALA A 307 -9.20 -23.50 -6.65
C ALA A 307 -9.33 -23.22 -5.14
N GLN A 308 -8.31 -23.55 -4.35
CA GLN A 308 -8.19 -23.33 -2.91
C GLN A 308 -7.58 -21.98 -2.53
N ALA A 309 -7.10 -21.16 -3.47
CA ALA A 309 -6.65 -19.79 -3.20
C ALA A 309 -7.85 -18.82 -3.16
N LYS A 310 -8.64 -18.88 -2.08
CA LYS A 310 -9.65 -17.86 -1.73
C LYS A 310 -9.43 -17.31 -0.33
#